data_AF-A0A5C6AWA5-F1
#
_entry.id   AF-A0A5C6AWA5-F1
#
_cell.length_a   1.000
_cell.length_b   1.000
_cell.length_c   1.000
_cell.angle_alpha   90.00
_cell.angle_beta   90.00
_cell.angle_gamma   90.00
#
_symmetry.space_group_name_H-M   'P 1'
#
loop_
_entity.id
_entity.type
_entity.pdbx_description
1 polymer ?
#
loop_
_entity_poly.entity_id
_entity_poly.type
_entity_poly.pdbx_seq_one_letter_code
_entity_poly.pdbx_strand_id
1 'polypeptide(L)'
;MIKRTRSRKAPPPEAPLFARLADSDGAVGEATPGYRIGSNAVLTVRPAGAKSTKRIKKVNPCAGGGFGANPFDPYQTSVDVDRVAGTPASNTARPSEIVGGVRRRELHDQVNSLCPPVPGVYGMFDRTGELIYVGKSRSLRHRLMSYFSDSSQREKAGRIIEHTRAIQWETQPSDFAAQLRELDLIRRWTPRFNVQGVPQRQRPVYLCLGRKPAETFFVASSPPTTDCVAVEGPFYGVARMSRVVDALNKTFRLRDCSQKTVFQYSEQMSLFDLQPRPGCLRLEIGTCLGPCAAACTRAEYLERVNAAQSFIDGFNDEPLIATQETMQLASANQQYELAGRARDTLKSLNYALRKLTHLADARQTYSFVYAAKGYDGRSIWYLIRRGEVVDVAAAPTGPQDYRELKPLLQIWGGQLGPRQTTFASEHPHTISVVASWFRKHRQELKQTFAPDSAGRKYRHLSRVASSE
;
A
#
# COMPACT_ATOMS: atom_id res chain seq x y z
N MET A 1 43.13 14.07 37.90
CA MET A 1 44.39 13.29 37.85
C MET A 1 44.29 12.32 36.66
N ILE A 2 44.71 12.70 35.45
CA ILE A 2 46.04 12.46 34.80
C ILE A 2 46.37 10.94 34.79
N LYS A 3 46.52 10.18 33.68
CA LYS A 3 47.22 10.30 32.36
C LYS A 3 46.49 9.38 31.34
N ARG A 4 46.19 9.72 30.07
CA ARG A 4 47.01 9.93 28.85
C ARG A 4 48.16 8.94 28.61
N THR A 5 48.01 8.05 27.61
CA THR A 5 49.09 7.64 26.70
C THR A 5 48.56 7.51 25.26
N ARG A 6 49.39 7.98 24.32
CA ARG A 6 49.16 8.18 22.89
C ARG A 6 49.84 7.04 22.08
N SER A 7 49.23 6.74 20.92
CA SER A 7 49.81 6.61 19.58
C SER A 7 50.95 5.60 19.29
N ARG A 8 50.73 4.79 18.24
CA ARG A 8 51.64 4.49 17.09
C ARG A 8 50.73 4.02 15.94
N LYS A 9 50.37 4.84 14.94
CA LYS A 9 51.09 5.24 13.71
C LYS A 9 51.30 4.07 12.72
N ALA A 10 50.49 4.06 11.65
CA ALA A 10 50.61 3.23 10.45
C ALA A 10 51.78 3.69 9.55
N PRO A 11 52.18 2.86 8.56
CA PRO A 11 52.14 3.31 7.16
C PRO A 11 51.62 2.24 6.16
N PRO A 12 51.36 2.63 4.88
CA PRO A 12 50.56 1.93 3.85
C PRO A 12 51.45 1.42 2.68
N PRO A 13 50.96 1.35 1.41
CA PRO A 13 49.97 0.45 0.79
C PRO A 13 50.61 -0.47 -0.28
N GLU A 14 49.95 -1.57 -0.67
CA GLU A 14 50.39 -2.37 -1.84
C GLU A 14 49.26 -2.57 -2.87
N ALA A 15 49.51 -2.03 -4.06
CA ALA A 15 49.07 -2.42 -5.40
C ALA A 15 50.09 -1.77 -6.37
N PRO A 16 50.26 -2.16 -7.66
CA PRO A 16 49.64 -3.21 -8.46
C PRO A 16 50.65 -4.06 -9.30
N LEU A 17 50.19 -5.09 -10.01
CA LEU A 17 50.86 -5.69 -11.19
C LEU A 17 49.79 -5.98 -12.26
N PHE A 18 49.74 -5.26 -13.39
CA PHE A 18 50.42 -5.51 -14.69
C PHE A 18 49.97 -6.84 -15.36
N ALA A 19 49.65 -6.96 -16.66
CA ALA A 19 49.58 -6.05 -17.80
C ALA A 19 48.87 -6.74 -18.98
N ARG A 20 48.25 -5.92 -19.84
CA ARG A 20 48.25 -5.94 -21.33
C ARG A 20 48.20 -7.27 -22.10
N LEU A 21 47.26 -7.34 -23.04
CA LEU A 21 47.58 -7.53 -24.47
C LEU A 21 46.56 -6.76 -25.32
N ALA A 22 47.07 -6.09 -26.34
CA ALA A 22 46.36 -5.27 -27.32
C ALA A 22 46.40 -5.96 -28.69
N ASP A 23 45.42 -5.61 -29.52
CA ASP A 23 45.41 -5.47 -30.98
C ASP A 23 45.94 -6.60 -31.88
N SER A 24 45.06 -7.05 -32.79
CA SER A 24 45.38 -7.03 -34.23
C SER A 24 44.13 -7.19 -35.10
N ASP A 25 44.06 -6.28 -36.06
CA ASP A 25 43.18 -6.08 -37.22
C ASP A 25 42.68 -7.30 -38.03
N GLY A 26 41.56 -7.09 -38.74
CA GLY A 26 41.58 -7.28 -40.20
C GLY A 26 40.48 -8.11 -40.86
N ALA A 27 39.67 -7.42 -41.69
CA ALA A 27 39.02 -7.87 -42.94
C ALA A 27 37.75 -8.76 -42.87
N VAL A 28 36.74 -8.73 -43.77
CA VAL A 28 36.34 -7.96 -44.98
C VAL A 28 34.92 -8.46 -45.35
N GLY A 29 34.04 -7.60 -45.91
CA GLY A 29 32.90 -7.97 -46.79
C GLY A 29 31.65 -8.56 -46.11
N GLU A 30 30.40 -8.36 -46.50
CA GLU A 30 29.75 -7.89 -47.74
C GLU A 30 28.35 -7.32 -47.39
N ALA A 31 27.99 -6.18 -47.98
CA ALA A 31 26.89 -5.96 -48.94
C ALA A 31 25.42 -6.04 -48.45
N THR A 32 24.84 -4.83 -48.35
CA THR A 32 23.45 -4.35 -48.61
C THR A 32 22.60 -5.13 -49.65
N PRO A 33 21.24 -4.97 -49.75
CA PRO A 33 20.58 -3.65 -49.95
C PRO A 33 19.10 -3.40 -49.54
N GLY A 34 18.78 -2.09 -49.47
CA GLY A 34 17.50 -1.47 -49.89
C GLY A 34 16.34 -1.50 -48.88
N TYR A 35 15.44 -0.52 -48.76
CA TYR A 35 15.03 0.56 -49.68
C TYR A 35 14.30 1.70 -48.92
N ARG A 36 14.08 2.79 -49.67
CA ARG A 36 13.72 4.18 -49.38
C ARG A 36 12.25 4.50 -49.00
N ILE A 37 12.12 5.62 -48.27
CA ILE A 37 11.27 6.83 -48.43
C ILE A 37 9.75 6.67 -48.70
N GLY A 38 8.96 7.40 -47.90
CA GLY A 38 7.57 7.77 -48.20
C GLY A 38 7.10 8.99 -47.41
N SER A 39 7.45 10.18 -47.92
CA SER A 39 6.91 11.48 -47.55
C SER A 39 5.44 11.63 -47.97
N ASN A 40 4.58 12.20 -47.12
CA ASN A 40 3.36 12.88 -47.56
C ASN A 40 3.06 14.09 -46.67
N ALA A 41 3.29 15.26 -47.25
CA ALA A 41 2.81 16.54 -46.78
C ALA A 41 1.37 16.75 -47.29
N VAL A 42 0.48 17.25 -46.44
CA VAL A 42 -0.80 17.84 -46.87
C VAL A 42 -0.86 19.26 -46.34
N LEU A 43 -0.79 20.20 -47.28
CA LEU A 43 -1.17 21.60 -47.11
C LEU A 43 -2.69 21.70 -46.90
N THR A 44 -3.14 22.42 -45.89
CA THR A 44 -4.41 23.16 -45.95
C THR A 44 -4.30 24.52 -45.24
N VAL A 45 -4.97 25.47 -45.87
CA VAL A 45 -4.87 26.92 -45.77
C VAL A 45 -5.56 27.48 -44.52
N ARG A 46 -4.98 28.53 -43.92
CA ARG A 46 -5.59 29.37 -42.88
C ARG A 46 -6.43 30.49 -43.50
N PRO A 47 -7.55 30.91 -42.88
CA PRO A 47 -7.98 32.30 -42.94
C PRO A 47 -7.50 33.11 -41.73
N ALA A 48 -7.28 34.39 -41.97
CA ALA A 48 -6.72 35.38 -41.06
C ALA A 48 -7.80 36.07 -40.20
N GLY A 49 -7.38 36.55 -39.02
CA GLY A 49 -8.05 37.64 -38.30
C GLY A 49 -8.44 37.33 -36.86
N ALA A 50 -7.64 37.78 -35.88
CA ALA A 50 -8.08 38.48 -34.66
C ALA A 50 -6.94 38.64 -33.62
N LYS A 51 -6.55 39.91 -33.43
CA LYS A 51 -6.05 40.61 -32.24
C LYS A 51 -5.18 39.85 -31.20
N SER A 52 -3.93 40.30 -31.17
CA SER A 52 -2.84 39.94 -30.24
C SER A 52 -3.19 40.16 -28.76
N THR A 53 -3.40 39.08 -28.02
CA THR A 53 -3.15 39.00 -26.57
C THR A 53 -1.74 38.44 -26.36
N LYS A 54 -0.95 39.08 -25.48
CA LYS A 54 0.45 38.71 -25.19
C LYS A 54 0.53 37.23 -24.75
N ARG A 55 1.00 36.38 -25.67
CA ARG A 55 1.37 34.98 -25.42
C ARG A 55 2.50 34.95 -24.40
N ILE A 56 2.19 34.52 -23.17
CA ILE A 56 3.19 34.05 -22.22
C ILE A 56 3.88 32.85 -22.88
N LYS A 57 5.20 32.96 -23.11
CA LYS A 57 6.01 31.86 -23.67
C LYS A 57 5.84 30.64 -22.76
N LYS A 58 5.25 29.57 -23.30
CA LYS A 58 5.40 28.21 -22.76
C LYS A 58 6.89 27.89 -22.82
N VAL A 59 7.62 28.11 -21.73
CA VAL A 59 8.94 27.54 -21.55
C VAL A 59 8.69 26.08 -21.26
N ASN A 60 8.88 25.23 -22.27
CA ASN A 60 8.90 23.79 -22.11
C ASN A 60 10.26 23.45 -21.47
N PRO A 61 10.35 23.10 -20.17
CA PRO A 61 11.64 22.82 -19.54
C PRO A 61 12.30 21.55 -20.10
N CYS A 62 11.58 20.81 -20.96
CA CYS A 62 12.02 19.55 -21.56
C CYS A 62 12.88 19.72 -22.83
N ALA A 63 13.17 20.96 -23.27
CA ALA A 63 14.05 21.19 -24.42
C ALA A 63 15.52 21.30 -23.96
N GLY A 64 16.09 20.17 -23.54
CA GLY A 64 17.53 20.06 -23.29
C GLY A 64 17.89 19.13 -22.13
N GLY A 65 18.04 17.84 -22.42
CA GLY A 65 18.71 16.88 -21.53
C GLY A 65 17.80 16.09 -20.57
N GLY A 66 17.37 14.91 -21.01
CA GLY A 66 17.23 13.71 -20.18
C GLY A 66 16.42 13.79 -18.88
N PHE A 67 15.16 14.21 -18.94
CA PHE A 67 14.20 13.75 -17.92
C PHE A 67 13.80 12.31 -18.26
N GLY A 68 14.00 11.38 -17.34
CA GLY A 68 13.57 9.98 -17.47
C GLY A 68 12.04 9.85 -17.60
N ALA A 69 11.55 8.60 -17.52
CA ALA A 69 10.12 8.26 -17.57
C ALA A 69 9.27 9.26 -16.75
N ASN A 70 8.28 9.92 -17.39
CA ASN A 70 7.37 10.88 -16.77
C ASN A 70 6.45 10.12 -15.80
N PRO A 71 6.58 10.30 -14.48
CA PRO A 71 5.86 9.49 -13.50
C PRO A 71 4.35 9.63 -13.54
N PHE A 72 3.86 10.73 -14.13
CA PHE A 72 2.45 11.05 -14.28
C PHE A 72 1.93 10.73 -15.68
N ASP A 73 2.76 10.20 -16.59
CA ASP A 73 2.29 9.71 -17.88
C ASP A 73 1.53 8.39 -17.69
N PRO A 74 0.21 8.35 -17.98
CA PRO A 74 -0.56 7.12 -17.85
C PRO A 74 -0.20 6.08 -18.94
N TYR A 75 0.57 6.44 -19.97
CA TYR A 75 0.86 5.59 -21.15
C TYR A 75 2.30 5.06 -21.24
N GLN A 76 3.21 5.40 -20.31
CA GLN A 76 4.56 4.80 -20.24
C GLN A 76 4.56 3.33 -19.74
N THR A 77 3.52 2.58 -20.08
CA THR A 77 3.39 1.15 -19.80
C THR A 77 4.07 0.33 -20.88
N SER A 78 5.36 0.12 -20.72
CA SER A 78 6.03 -1.07 -21.23
C SER A 78 7.05 -1.50 -20.18
N VAL A 79 7.09 -2.80 -19.88
CA VAL A 79 7.90 -3.51 -18.87
C VAL A 79 7.23 -3.68 -17.50
N ASP A 80 6.44 -4.75 -17.42
CA ASP A 80 6.30 -5.70 -16.29
C ASP A 80 6.51 -5.20 -14.86
N VAL A 81 5.47 -4.70 -14.19
CA VAL A 81 5.20 -4.89 -12.75
C VAL A 81 3.69 -4.66 -12.50
N ASP A 82 3.02 -5.62 -11.85
CA ASP A 82 1.69 -5.55 -11.20
C ASP A 82 0.81 -4.37 -11.62
N ARG A 83 -0.15 -4.63 -12.54
CA ARG A 83 -1.28 -3.72 -12.80
C ARG A 83 -1.98 -3.43 -11.47
N VAL A 84 -1.70 -2.28 -10.88
CA VAL A 84 -2.58 -1.67 -9.89
C VAL A 84 -3.89 -1.41 -10.63
N ALA A 85 -4.91 -2.24 -10.40
CA ALA A 85 -6.24 -1.98 -10.96
C ALA A 85 -6.71 -0.65 -10.39
N GLY A 86 -7.01 0.29 -11.29
CA GLY A 86 -7.27 1.67 -10.93
C GLY A 86 -6.73 2.70 -11.92
N THR A 87 -5.90 2.30 -12.91
CA THR A 87 -5.62 3.19 -14.05
C THR A 87 -6.71 2.99 -15.09
N PRO A 88 -7.61 3.96 -15.31
CA PRO A 88 -8.67 3.82 -16.29
C PRO A 88 -8.10 3.65 -17.71
N ALA A 89 -8.76 2.83 -18.52
CA ALA A 89 -8.40 2.62 -19.92
C ALA A 89 -8.40 3.95 -20.69
N SER A 90 -7.31 4.19 -21.43
CA SER A 90 -7.06 5.00 -22.64
C SER A 90 -7.73 6.38 -22.87
N ASN A 91 -8.94 6.68 -22.37
CA ASN A 91 -9.72 7.87 -22.74
C ASN A 91 -10.05 8.80 -21.56
N THR A 92 -9.27 8.74 -20.48
CA THR A 92 -9.58 9.36 -19.17
C THR A 92 -8.42 10.17 -18.58
N ALA A 93 -7.32 10.35 -19.33
CA ALA A 93 -6.16 11.11 -18.90
C ALA A 93 -6.59 12.54 -18.53
N ARG A 94 -6.55 12.85 -17.23
CA ARG A 94 -6.84 14.19 -16.72
C ARG A 94 -5.62 15.08 -16.95
N PRO A 95 -5.82 16.40 -17.16
CA PRO A 95 -4.73 17.30 -17.46
C PRO A 95 -3.67 17.24 -16.35
N SER A 96 -2.44 16.96 -16.77
CA SER A 96 -1.27 17.13 -15.93
C SER A 96 -0.51 18.37 -16.38
N GLU A 97 -0.09 19.18 -15.42
CA GLU A 97 0.73 20.35 -15.67
C GLU A 97 2.01 20.24 -14.85
N ILE A 98 3.11 20.69 -15.45
CA ILE A 98 4.42 20.73 -14.82
C ILE A 98 4.95 22.16 -14.85
N VAL A 99 5.47 22.61 -13.71
CA VAL A 99 6.14 23.89 -13.55
C VAL A 99 7.55 23.64 -13.05
N GLY A 100 8.51 24.38 -13.60
CA GLY A 100 9.92 24.27 -13.26
C GLY A 100 10.47 25.62 -12.83
N GLY A 101 11.46 25.62 -11.95
CA GLY A 101 12.11 26.84 -11.49
C GLY A 101 13.44 26.54 -10.83
N VAL A 102 14.43 27.40 -11.10
CA VAL A 102 15.75 27.31 -10.45
C VAL A 102 15.66 27.86 -9.03
N ARG A 103 14.82 28.89 -8.83
CA ARG A 103 14.59 29.55 -7.54
C ARG A 103 13.24 29.16 -6.93
N ARG A 104 13.19 29.05 -5.60
CA ARG A 104 11.96 28.77 -4.84
C ARG A 104 10.83 29.76 -5.18
N ARG A 105 11.15 31.04 -5.41
CA ARG A 105 10.20 32.09 -5.78
C ARG A 105 9.54 31.85 -7.14
N GLU A 106 10.28 31.34 -8.13
CA GLU A 106 9.73 31.03 -9.45
C GLU A 106 8.70 29.91 -9.40
N LEU A 107 8.98 28.86 -8.60
CA LEU A 107 8.03 27.77 -8.35
C LEU A 107 6.78 28.29 -7.62
N HIS A 108 6.96 29.15 -6.62
CA HIS A 108 5.85 29.77 -5.90
C HIS A 108 4.93 30.56 -6.85
N ASP A 109 5.48 31.44 -7.69
CA ASP A 109 4.70 32.32 -8.56
C ASP A 109 3.96 31.51 -9.65
N GLN A 110 4.58 30.45 -10.17
CA GLN A 110 3.95 29.53 -11.11
C GLN A 110 2.84 28.68 -10.48
N VAL A 111 3.05 28.13 -9.27
CA VAL A 111 2.00 27.41 -8.53
C VAL A 111 0.82 28.32 -8.25
N ASN A 112 1.07 29.56 -7.81
CA ASN A 112 0.01 30.51 -7.49
C ASN A 112 -0.84 30.89 -8.71
N SER A 113 -0.19 31.04 -9.88
CA SER A 113 -0.87 31.44 -11.12
C SER A 113 -1.56 30.30 -11.87
N LEU A 114 -0.95 29.11 -11.92
CA LEU A 114 -1.40 28.00 -12.78
C LEU A 114 -2.18 26.93 -12.03
N CYS A 115 -1.80 26.60 -10.80
CA CYS A 115 -2.36 25.44 -10.12
C CYS A 115 -3.83 25.70 -9.70
N PRO A 116 -4.80 24.86 -10.07
CA PRO A 116 -6.20 25.06 -9.69
C PRO A 116 -6.48 24.69 -8.22
N PRO A 117 -7.49 25.30 -7.56
CA PRO A 117 -7.86 24.98 -6.17
C PRO A 117 -8.77 23.74 -6.04
N VAL A 118 -8.53 22.70 -6.82
CA VAL A 118 -9.38 21.48 -6.93
C VAL A 118 -8.68 20.24 -6.36
N PRO A 119 -9.38 19.10 -6.15
CA PRO A 119 -8.76 17.86 -5.72
C PRO A 119 -7.73 17.35 -6.73
N GLY A 120 -6.67 16.71 -6.23
CA GLY A 120 -5.65 16.15 -7.10
C GLY A 120 -4.44 15.59 -6.38
N VAL A 121 -3.49 15.12 -7.18
CA VAL A 121 -2.20 14.61 -6.74
C VAL A 121 -1.10 15.48 -7.33
N TYR A 122 -0.04 15.71 -6.56
CA TYR A 122 1.14 16.44 -7.01
C TYR A 122 2.41 15.65 -6.73
N GLY A 123 3.38 15.82 -7.60
CA GLY A 123 4.73 15.27 -7.51
C GLY A 123 5.74 16.40 -7.46
N MET A 124 6.79 16.21 -6.67
CA MET A 124 7.92 17.12 -6.60
C MET A 124 9.17 16.40 -7.08
N PHE A 125 9.93 17.07 -7.92
CA PHE A 125 11.09 16.53 -8.61
C PHE A 125 12.32 17.32 -8.23
N ASP A 126 13.47 16.65 -8.13
CA ASP A 126 14.73 17.34 -7.87
C ASP A 126 15.44 17.82 -9.15
N ARG A 127 16.65 18.37 -8.99
CA ARG A 127 17.47 18.88 -10.09
C ARG A 127 17.85 17.83 -11.15
N THR A 128 17.78 16.55 -10.81
CA THR A 128 18.08 15.44 -11.73
C THR A 128 16.83 14.94 -12.45
N GLY A 129 15.66 15.49 -12.12
CA GLY A 129 14.38 15.00 -12.64
C GLY A 129 13.85 13.76 -11.90
N GLU A 130 14.44 13.37 -10.77
CA GLU A 130 13.93 12.26 -9.95
C GLU A 130 12.69 12.70 -9.17
N LEU A 131 11.64 11.87 -9.15
CA LEU A 131 10.46 12.08 -8.29
C LEU A 131 10.82 11.83 -6.83
N ILE A 132 10.89 12.88 -6.03
CA ILE A 132 11.34 12.82 -4.64
C ILE A 132 10.20 12.78 -3.63
N TYR A 133 9.03 13.27 -4.02
CA TYR A 133 7.84 13.29 -3.17
C TYR A 133 6.55 13.30 -3.97
N VAL A 134 5.55 12.58 -3.49
CA VAL A 134 4.15 12.61 -3.98
C VAL A 134 3.23 12.96 -2.83
N GLY A 135 2.23 13.80 -3.07
CA GLY A 135 1.16 14.06 -2.12
C GLY A 135 -0.19 14.28 -2.79
N LYS A 136 -1.28 14.05 -2.05
CA LYS A 136 -2.65 14.44 -2.46
C LYS A 136 -3.15 15.70 -1.77
N SER A 137 -4.18 16.31 -2.34
CA SER A 137 -4.93 17.40 -1.71
C SER A 137 -6.40 17.42 -2.15
N ARG A 138 -7.26 18.00 -1.29
CA ARG A 138 -8.62 18.44 -1.65
C ARG A 138 -8.62 19.75 -2.44
N SER A 139 -7.57 20.55 -2.25
CA SER A 139 -7.32 21.80 -2.96
C SER A 139 -5.83 21.88 -3.27
N LEU A 140 -5.45 21.58 -4.51
CA LEU A 140 -4.06 21.51 -4.95
C LEU A 140 -3.32 22.81 -4.68
N ARG A 141 -3.86 23.96 -5.13
CA ARG A 141 -3.26 25.28 -4.91
C ARG A 141 -2.95 25.54 -3.44
N HIS A 142 -3.95 25.45 -2.55
CA HIS A 142 -3.75 25.71 -1.12
C HIS A 142 -2.65 24.82 -0.55
N ARG A 143 -2.69 23.51 -0.85
CA ARG A 143 -1.69 22.57 -0.31
C ARG A 143 -0.29 22.84 -0.85
N LEU A 144 -0.12 23.12 -2.13
CA LEU A 144 1.20 23.43 -2.70
C LEU A 144 1.74 24.75 -2.15
N MET A 145 0.88 25.76 -2.01
CA MET A 145 1.25 27.04 -1.39
C MET A 145 1.76 26.89 0.05
N SER A 146 1.24 25.90 0.81
CA SER A 146 1.70 25.65 2.19
C SER A 146 3.17 25.23 2.32
N TYR A 147 3.78 24.66 1.27
CA TYR A 147 5.21 24.35 1.27
C TYR A 147 6.09 25.59 1.19
N PHE A 148 5.54 26.72 0.74
CA PHE A 148 6.28 27.95 0.60
C PHE A 148 6.24 28.83 1.86
N SER A 149 5.39 28.53 2.85
CA SER A 149 5.31 29.32 4.09
C SER A 149 6.55 29.18 4.97
N ASP A 150 6.82 30.19 5.81
CA ASP A 150 7.95 30.19 6.73
C ASP A 150 7.82 29.15 7.85
N SER A 151 6.60 28.83 8.26
CA SER A 151 6.32 27.77 9.25
C SER A 151 6.79 26.38 8.80
N SER A 152 6.90 26.14 7.49
CA SER A 152 7.31 24.84 6.94
C SER A 152 8.81 24.57 6.99
N GLN A 153 9.64 25.60 7.22
CA GLN A 153 11.10 25.53 7.01
C GLN A 153 11.82 24.56 7.95
N ARG A 154 11.35 24.40 9.20
CA ARG A 154 11.96 23.50 10.19
C ARG A 154 11.45 22.06 10.12
N GLU A 155 10.47 21.79 9.27
CA GLU A 155 9.80 20.50 9.19
C GLU A 155 10.25 19.68 7.97
N LYS A 156 9.68 18.48 7.85
CA LYS A 156 9.82 17.63 6.66
C LYS A 156 9.46 18.39 5.37
N ALA A 157 8.46 19.26 5.42
CA ALA A 157 8.00 20.05 4.27
C ALA A 157 9.10 20.99 3.74
N GLY A 158 9.84 21.66 4.62
CA GLY A 158 10.97 22.51 4.27
C GLY A 158 12.06 21.77 3.50
N ARG A 159 12.44 20.57 3.97
CA ARG A 159 13.41 19.72 3.27
C ARG A 159 12.93 19.31 1.89
N ILE A 160 11.65 18.93 1.75
CA ILE A 160 11.09 18.54 0.45
C ILE A 160 11.23 19.71 -0.53
N ILE A 161 10.70 20.90 -0.17
CA ILE A 161 10.68 22.05 -1.08
C ILE A 161 12.08 22.58 -1.42
N GLU A 162 13.04 22.46 -0.51
CA GLU A 162 14.44 22.83 -0.73
C GLU A 162 15.10 21.98 -1.84
N HIS A 163 14.78 20.68 -1.89
CA HIS A 163 15.26 19.77 -2.92
C HIS A 163 14.45 19.85 -4.23
N THR A 164 13.27 20.46 -4.23
CA THR A 164 12.39 20.56 -5.40
C THR A 164 12.90 21.56 -6.44
N ARG A 165 12.87 21.18 -7.72
CA ARG A 165 13.14 22.02 -8.90
C ARG A 165 12.02 22.01 -9.93
N ALA A 166 11.16 20.99 -9.89
CA ALA A 166 9.91 21.00 -10.63
C ALA A 166 8.77 20.43 -9.78
N ILE A 167 7.57 20.92 -10.03
CA ILE A 167 6.34 20.44 -9.42
C ILE A 167 5.40 20.06 -10.56
N GLN A 168 4.87 18.86 -10.51
CA GLN A 168 3.83 18.39 -11.42
C GLN A 168 2.56 18.14 -10.63
N TRP A 169 1.39 18.41 -11.21
CA TRP A 169 0.12 18.02 -10.61
C TRP A 169 -0.82 17.42 -11.65
N GLU A 170 -1.67 16.52 -11.18
CA GLU A 170 -2.73 15.85 -11.92
C GLU A 170 -4.05 16.08 -11.16
N THR A 171 -5.02 16.73 -11.80
CA THR A 171 -6.34 16.95 -11.18
C THR A 171 -7.11 15.64 -11.09
N GLN A 172 -7.89 15.49 -10.01
CA GLN A 172 -8.67 14.28 -9.75
C GLN A 172 -10.13 14.66 -9.47
N PRO A 173 -11.10 13.82 -9.87
CA PRO A 173 -12.51 14.16 -9.73
C PRO A 173 -12.91 14.40 -8.28
N SER A 174 -12.32 13.64 -7.37
CA SER A 174 -12.66 13.64 -5.95
C SER A 174 -11.43 13.40 -5.08
N ASP A 175 -11.58 13.68 -3.78
CA ASP A 175 -10.55 13.39 -2.79
C ASP A 175 -10.27 11.88 -2.66
N PHE A 176 -11.27 11.04 -2.95
CA PHE A 176 -11.12 9.59 -2.97
C PHE A 176 -10.23 9.15 -4.14
N ALA A 177 -10.50 9.66 -5.34
CA ALA A 177 -9.67 9.42 -6.52
C ALA A 177 -8.21 9.89 -6.30
N ALA A 178 -8.03 11.06 -5.68
CA ALA A 178 -6.71 11.57 -5.32
C ALA A 178 -5.97 10.67 -4.32
N GLN A 179 -6.66 10.06 -3.36
CA GLN A 179 -6.04 9.11 -2.42
C GLN A 179 -5.58 7.83 -3.10
N LEU A 180 -6.38 7.28 -4.02
CA LEU A 180 -6.01 6.09 -4.78
C LEU A 180 -4.83 6.37 -5.71
N ARG A 181 -4.87 7.49 -6.44
CA ARG A 181 -3.79 7.88 -7.36
C ARG A 181 -2.48 8.22 -6.63
N GLU A 182 -2.55 8.84 -5.45
CA GLU A 182 -1.37 9.03 -4.60
C GLU A 182 -0.75 7.70 -4.17
N LEU A 183 -1.58 6.75 -3.71
CA LEU A 183 -1.09 5.43 -3.30
C LEU A 183 -0.41 4.70 -4.46
N ASP A 184 -1.03 4.72 -5.65
CA ASP A 184 -0.48 4.14 -6.89
C ASP A 184 0.91 4.72 -7.20
N LEU A 185 1.03 6.05 -7.30
CA LEU A 185 2.29 6.73 -7.61
C LEU A 185 3.37 6.47 -6.54
N ILE A 186 3.01 6.47 -5.26
CA ILE A 186 3.95 6.17 -4.18
C ILE A 186 4.47 4.74 -4.27
N ARG A 187 3.60 3.78 -4.59
CA ARG A 187 4.00 2.38 -4.71
C ARG A 187 4.87 2.11 -5.93
N ARG A 188 4.54 2.74 -7.06
CA ARG A 188 5.26 2.58 -8.33
C ARG A 188 6.65 3.22 -8.30
N TRP A 189 6.76 4.42 -7.74
CA TRP A 189 8.00 5.21 -7.81
C TRP A 189 8.80 5.25 -6.51
N THR A 190 8.19 4.86 -5.40
CA THR A 190 8.82 4.84 -4.06
C THR A 190 9.62 6.11 -3.69
N PRO A 191 9.04 7.32 -3.82
CA PRO A 191 9.80 8.56 -3.69
C PRO A 191 10.49 8.68 -2.33
N ARG A 192 11.74 9.14 -2.31
CA ARG A 192 12.60 9.10 -1.12
C ARG A 192 12.07 9.85 0.10
N PHE A 193 11.23 10.88 -0.07
CA PHE A 193 10.61 11.60 1.04
C PHE A 193 9.25 11.02 1.46
N ASN A 194 8.63 10.12 0.69
CA ASN A 194 7.43 9.40 1.12
C ASN A 194 7.79 8.34 2.17
N VAL A 195 6.95 8.20 3.19
CA VAL A 195 7.11 7.20 4.25
C VAL A 195 5.87 6.31 4.30
N GLN A 196 4.69 6.93 4.32
CA GLN A 196 3.42 6.23 4.18
C GLN A 196 3.23 5.75 2.75
N GLY A 197 2.67 4.55 2.58
CA GLY A 197 2.37 3.95 1.27
C GLY A 197 3.56 3.33 0.54
N VAL A 198 4.81 3.61 0.95
CA VAL A 198 6.02 3.07 0.31
C VAL A 198 6.22 1.61 0.71
N PRO A 199 6.17 0.63 -0.23
CA PRO A 199 6.25 -0.79 0.10
C PRO A 199 7.49 -1.20 0.90
N GLN A 200 8.66 -0.64 0.58
CA GLN A 200 9.91 -0.98 1.27
C GLN A 200 9.96 -0.48 2.73
N ARG A 201 9.27 0.63 3.04
CA ARG A 201 9.26 1.29 4.35
C ARG A 201 8.03 0.91 5.20
N GLN A 202 6.91 0.64 4.53
CA GLN A 202 5.69 0.08 5.11
C GLN A 202 5.43 -1.29 4.52
N ARG A 203 6.31 -2.24 4.87
CA ARG A 203 6.16 -3.63 4.44
C ARG A 203 4.83 -4.17 5.00
N PRO A 204 3.89 -4.60 4.13
CA PRO A 204 2.69 -5.26 4.58
C PRO A 204 3.09 -6.54 5.32
N VAL A 205 2.33 -6.88 6.34
CA VAL A 205 2.49 -8.14 7.05
C VAL A 205 1.14 -8.80 7.28
N TYR A 206 1.13 -10.12 7.26
CA TYR A 206 -0.04 -10.95 7.48
C TYR A 206 0.13 -11.68 8.80
N LEU A 207 -0.91 -11.63 9.63
CA LEU A 207 -1.04 -12.47 10.82
C LEU A 207 -1.56 -13.82 10.36
N CYS A 208 -0.76 -14.86 10.55
CA CYS A 208 -1.09 -16.21 10.09
C CYS A 208 -1.17 -17.14 11.30
N LEU A 209 -2.17 -18.03 11.30
CA LEU A 209 -2.25 -19.17 12.21
C LEU A 209 -2.10 -20.44 11.38
N GLY A 210 -1.14 -21.30 11.73
CA GLY A 210 -0.90 -22.56 11.01
C GLY A 210 0.56 -22.97 11.06
N ARG A 211 1.06 -23.59 9.98
CA ARG A 211 2.45 -24.07 9.79
C ARG A 211 2.76 -25.39 10.52
N LYS A 212 2.89 -26.47 9.75
CA LYS A 212 3.40 -27.77 10.22
C LYS A 212 4.78 -27.66 10.88
N PRO A 213 5.15 -28.59 11.78
CA PRO A 213 4.41 -29.79 12.20
C PRO A 213 3.39 -29.59 13.34
N ALA A 214 3.39 -28.43 13.99
CA ALA A 214 2.39 -28.02 14.99
C ALA A 214 2.01 -26.56 14.74
N GLU A 215 0.73 -26.25 14.65
CA GLU A 215 0.21 -24.94 14.26
C GLU A 215 0.61 -23.84 15.27
N THR A 216 0.91 -22.65 14.77
CA THR A 216 1.40 -21.51 15.56
C THR A 216 0.99 -20.20 14.88
N PHE A 217 0.94 -19.12 15.66
CA PHE A 217 0.92 -17.79 15.08
C PHE A 217 2.29 -17.40 14.53
N PHE A 218 2.28 -16.76 13.37
CA PHE A 218 3.46 -16.14 12.80
C PHE A 218 3.09 -14.92 11.94
N VAL A 219 4.12 -14.14 11.62
CA VAL A 219 4.01 -12.99 10.71
C VAL A 219 4.65 -13.37 9.38
N ALA A 220 3.92 -13.16 8.27
CA ALA A 220 4.45 -13.35 6.91
C ALA A 220 4.48 -12.02 6.15
N SER A 221 5.46 -11.84 5.25
CA SER A 221 5.56 -10.65 4.38
C SER A 221 4.60 -10.69 3.19
N SER A 222 4.08 -11.88 2.87
CA SER A 222 3.11 -12.15 1.82
C SER A 222 2.09 -13.16 2.36
N PRO A 223 0.84 -13.15 1.86
CA PRO A 223 -0.17 -14.10 2.30
C PRO A 223 0.26 -15.52 1.89
N PRO A 224 0.44 -16.47 2.82
CA PRO A 224 0.75 -17.85 2.47
C PRO A 224 -0.40 -18.48 1.70
N THR A 225 -0.06 -19.33 0.73
CA THR A 225 -1.04 -20.05 -0.11
C THR A 225 -1.36 -21.45 0.40
N THR A 226 -0.51 -22.02 1.27
CA THR A 226 -0.67 -23.38 1.84
C THR A 226 -0.36 -23.40 3.33
N ASP A 227 -0.77 -24.49 3.99
CA ASP A 227 -0.43 -24.83 5.38
C ASP A 227 -0.81 -23.75 6.43
N CYS A 228 -1.86 -22.97 6.16
CA CYS A 228 -2.41 -22.00 7.08
C CYS A 228 -3.89 -22.28 7.36
N VAL A 229 -4.26 -22.18 8.63
CA VAL A 229 -5.65 -22.23 9.12
C VAL A 229 -6.32 -20.88 8.89
N ALA A 230 -5.63 -19.78 9.21
CA ALA A 230 -6.12 -18.42 9.02
C ALA A 230 -5.01 -17.50 8.53
N VAL A 231 -5.38 -16.53 7.68
CA VAL A 231 -4.46 -15.50 7.14
C VAL A 231 -5.17 -14.15 7.14
N GLU A 232 -4.74 -13.27 8.04
CA GLU A 232 -5.35 -11.97 8.25
C GLU A 232 -4.40 -10.81 7.92
N GLY A 233 -4.88 -9.84 7.15
CA GLY A 233 -4.10 -8.70 6.73
C GLY A 233 -4.59 -8.03 5.44
N PRO A 234 -3.83 -7.05 4.92
CA PRO A 234 -2.49 -6.65 5.37
C PRO A 234 -2.52 -5.72 6.60
N PHE A 235 -1.59 -5.95 7.51
CA PHE A 235 -1.25 -5.04 8.61
C PHE A 235 0.08 -4.34 8.35
N TYR A 236 0.38 -3.29 9.12
CA TYR A 236 1.63 -2.54 9.00
C TYR A 236 2.33 -2.44 10.35
N GLY A 237 3.67 -2.52 10.31
CA GLY A 237 4.53 -2.45 11.49
C GLY A 237 4.92 -3.83 12.02
N VAL A 238 5.95 -4.43 11.40
CA VAL A 238 6.47 -5.78 11.71
C VAL A 238 6.69 -5.95 13.22
N ALA A 239 7.46 -5.06 13.85
CA ALA A 239 7.79 -5.17 15.28
C ALA A 239 6.57 -5.15 16.22
N ARG A 240 5.47 -4.48 15.82
CA ARG A 240 4.23 -4.46 16.61
C ARG A 240 3.44 -5.75 16.38
N MET A 241 3.37 -6.24 15.16
CA MET A 241 2.72 -7.51 14.83
C MET A 241 3.48 -8.72 15.40
N SER A 242 4.80 -8.68 15.48
CA SER A 242 5.60 -9.71 16.16
C SER A 242 5.27 -9.80 17.65
N ARG A 243 5.05 -8.67 18.32
CA ARG A 243 4.59 -8.66 19.73
C ARG A 243 3.17 -9.21 19.88
N VAL A 244 2.30 -8.95 18.91
CA VAL A 244 0.95 -9.57 18.86
C VAL A 244 1.07 -11.08 18.75
N VAL A 245 1.89 -11.58 17.82
CA VAL A 245 2.10 -13.02 17.64
C VAL A 245 2.65 -13.67 18.92
N ASP A 246 3.63 -13.05 19.56
CA ASP A 246 4.18 -13.57 20.82
C ASP A 246 3.12 -13.62 21.94
N ALA A 247 2.33 -12.55 22.08
CA ALA A 247 1.22 -12.52 23.04
C ALA A 247 0.18 -13.61 22.74
N LEU A 248 -0.25 -13.75 21.48
CA LEU A 248 -1.21 -14.78 21.06
C LEU A 248 -0.68 -16.19 21.34
N ASN A 249 0.55 -16.50 20.91
CA ASN A 249 1.15 -17.82 21.15
C ASN A 249 1.25 -18.14 22.64
N LYS A 250 1.61 -17.17 23.49
CA LYS A 250 1.66 -17.37 24.95
C LYS A 250 0.28 -17.60 25.55
N THR A 251 -0.71 -16.78 25.18
CA THR A 251 -2.09 -16.87 25.67
C THR A 251 -2.73 -18.22 25.32
N PHE A 252 -2.57 -18.67 24.08
CA PHE A 252 -3.11 -19.97 23.62
C PHE A 252 -2.16 -21.14 23.85
N ARG A 253 -1.02 -20.94 24.51
CA ARG A 253 0.01 -21.97 24.77
C ARG A 253 0.47 -22.72 23.51
N LEU A 254 0.54 -22.00 22.39
CA LEU A 254 1.06 -22.50 21.13
C LEU A 254 2.58 -22.41 21.10
N ARG A 255 3.20 -23.31 20.34
CA ARG A 255 4.66 -23.34 20.16
C ARG A 255 5.14 -22.13 19.38
N ASP A 256 6.35 -21.67 19.66
CA ASP A 256 7.10 -20.70 18.85
C ASP A 256 8.52 -21.19 18.52
N CYS A 257 8.82 -22.44 18.87
CA CYS A 257 10.10 -23.08 18.58
C CYS A 257 10.41 -23.07 17.08
N SER A 258 11.71 -23.09 16.77
CA SER A 258 12.23 -23.22 15.41
C SER A 258 11.57 -24.39 14.66
N GLN A 259 11.33 -24.22 13.36
CA GLN A 259 10.84 -25.30 12.51
C GLN A 259 11.80 -26.49 12.41
N LYS A 260 13.09 -26.29 12.71
CA LYS A 260 14.09 -27.37 12.72
C LYS A 260 13.93 -28.29 13.94
N THR A 261 13.16 -27.87 14.95
CA THR A 261 12.85 -28.70 16.10
C THR A 261 11.99 -29.87 15.65
N VAL A 262 12.33 -31.08 16.10
CA VAL A 262 11.49 -32.27 15.89
C VAL A 262 10.30 -32.19 16.83
N PHE A 263 9.10 -32.39 16.30
CA PHE A 263 7.86 -32.40 17.07
C PHE A 263 7.30 -33.80 17.10
N GLN A 264 6.92 -34.25 18.29
CA GLN A 264 6.36 -35.55 18.54
C GLN A 264 5.29 -35.41 19.62
N TYR A 265 4.06 -35.75 19.29
CA TYR A 265 2.95 -35.77 20.24
C TYR A 265 3.01 -37.04 21.10
N SER A 266 2.40 -37.00 22.28
CA SER A 266 2.45 -38.11 23.25
C SER A 266 1.90 -39.43 22.72
N GLU A 267 0.91 -39.40 21.80
CA GLU A 267 0.33 -40.62 21.20
C GLU A 267 1.15 -41.20 20.04
N GLN A 268 2.21 -40.54 19.60
CA GLN A 268 3.03 -41.03 18.49
C GLN A 268 4.05 -42.03 19.02
N MET A 269 3.79 -43.32 18.77
CA MET A 269 4.73 -44.40 19.09
C MET A 269 6.08 -44.17 18.42
N SER A 270 7.14 -44.14 19.22
CA SER A 270 8.51 -44.23 18.73
C SER A 270 8.91 -45.71 18.67
N LEU A 271 9.53 -46.13 17.56
CA LEU A 271 10.08 -47.49 17.41
C LEU A 271 11.25 -47.76 18.37
N PHE A 272 11.82 -46.70 18.96
CA PHE A 272 12.91 -46.76 19.93
C PHE A 272 12.55 -45.91 21.15
N ASP A 273 12.96 -46.31 22.36
CA ASP A 273 12.86 -45.50 23.59
C ASP A 273 13.82 -44.30 23.53
N LEU A 274 13.55 -43.37 22.61
CA LEU A 274 14.15 -42.05 22.63
C LEU A 274 13.51 -41.32 23.80
N GLN A 275 14.26 -41.17 24.89
CA GLN A 275 13.77 -40.36 26.00
C GLN A 275 13.41 -38.97 25.45
N PRO A 276 12.16 -38.51 25.66
CA PRO A 276 11.77 -37.16 25.27
C PRO A 276 12.74 -36.18 25.93
N ARG A 277 13.25 -35.23 25.14
CA ARG A 277 14.31 -34.31 25.60
C ARG A 277 13.88 -33.64 26.90
N PRO A 278 14.68 -33.71 27.98
CA PRO A 278 14.39 -32.95 29.20
C PRO A 278 14.47 -31.44 28.92
N GLY A 279 13.60 -30.66 29.57
CA GLY A 279 13.82 -29.23 29.80
C GLY A 279 13.31 -28.26 28.73
N CYS A 280 12.04 -28.35 28.32
CA CYS A 280 11.41 -27.23 27.61
C CYS A 280 10.96 -26.16 28.62
N LEU A 281 11.75 -25.10 28.79
CA LEU A 281 11.42 -23.98 29.68
C LEU A 281 10.00 -23.45 29.43
N ARG A 282 9.55 -23.39 28.18
CA ARG A 282 8.21 -22.89 27.83
C ARG A 282 7.08 -23.78 28.35
N LEU A 283 7.29 -25.10 28.39
CA LEU A 283 6.37 -26.05 29.00
C LEU A 283 6.34 -25.84 30.52
N GLU A 284 7.50 -25.77 31.15
CA GLU A 284 7.63 -25.59 32.60
C GLU A 284 6.96 -24.30 33.10
N ILE A 285 7.12 -23.20 32.37
CA ILE A 285 6.47 -21.91 32.71
C ILE A 285 5.04 -21.78 32.15
N GLY A 286 4.50 -22.82 31.51
CA GLY A 286 3.11 -22.87 31.04
C GLY A 286 2.78 -21.97 29.83
N THR A 287 3.76 -21.55 29.04
CA THR A 287 3.58 -20.71 27.83
C THR A 287 3.49 -21.51 26.53
N CYS A 288 3.63 -22.83 26.61
CA CYS A 288 3.45 -23.77 25.52
C CYS A 288 3.00 -25.13 26.08
N LEU A 289 2.18 -25.88 25.35
CA LEU A 289 1.83 -27.27 25.73
C LEU A 289 2.97 -28.29 25.53
N GLY A 290 4.07 -27.89 24.89
CA GLY A 290 5.25 -28.74 24.72
C GLY A 290 5.09 -29.92 23.76
N PRO A 291 4.51 -29.75 22.54
CA PRO A 291 4.44 -30.83 21.54
C PRO A 291 5.82 -31.29 21.01
N CYS A 292 6.89 -30.57 21.31
CA CYS A 292 8.26 -31.00 21.00
C CYS A 292 8.88 -31.90 22.09
N ALA A 293 8.24 -31.97 23.26
CA ALA A 293 8.66 -32.78 24.40
C ALA A 293 7.69 -33.95 24.65
N ALA A 294 6.79 -34.24 23.70
CA ALA A 294 5.73 -35.24 23.85
C ALA A 294 4.87 -35.05 25.11
N ALA A 295 4.65 -33.80 25.53
CA ALA A 295 3.92 -33.46 26.75
C ALA A 295 2.41 -33.30 26.55
N CYS A 296 1.93 -33.31 25.30
CA CYS A 296 0.51 -33.22 24.97
C CYS A 296 0.19 -34.08 23.75
N THR A 297 -1.08 -34.42 23.62
CA THR A 297 -1.60 -35.07 22.43
C THR A 297 -1.82 -34.08 21.30
N ARG A 298 -1.96 -34.58 20.06
CA ARG A 298 -2.35 -33.73 18.92
C ARG A 298 -3.74 -33.14 19.11
N ALA A 299 -4.67 -33.91 19.68
CA ALA A 299 -6.03 -33.45 19.93
C ALA A 299 -6.08 -32.28 20.91
N GLU A 300 -5.38 -32.37 22.04
CA GLU A 300 -5.27 -31.28 23.02
C GLU A 300 -4.60 -30.04 22.42
N TYR A 301 -3.59 -30.23 21.58
CA TYR A 301 -2.94 -29.11 20.89
C TYR A 301 -3.90 -28.42 19.91
N LEU A 302 -4.64 -29.20 19.12
CA LEU A 302 -5.63 -28.68 18.18
C LEU A 302 -6.79 -27.96 18.87
N GLU A 303 -7.19 -28.36 20.07
CA GLU A 303 -8.17 -27.62 20.86
C GLU A 303 -7.71 -26.18 21.13
N ARG A 304 -6.42 -25.99 21.47
CA ARG A 304 -5.83 -24.66 21.64
C ARG A 304 -5.74 -23.88 20.33
N VAL A 305 -5.48 -24.55 19.22
CA VAL A 305 -5.48 -23.95 17.88
C VAL A 305 -6.89 -23.50 17.50
N ASN A 306 -7.92 -24.27 17.81
CA ASN A 306 -9.32 -23.92 17.55
C ASN A 306 -9.76 -22.73 18.42
N ALA A 307 -9.36 -22.68 19.70
CA ALA A 307 -9.59 -21.53 20.57
C ALA A 307 -8.89 -20.27 20.03
N ALA A 308 -7.66 -20.41 19.54
CA ALA A 308 -6.91 -19.34 18.88
C ALA A 308 -7.61 -18.84 17.61
N GLN A 309 -8.11 -19.75 16.77
CA GLN A 309 -8.88 -19.41 15.58
C GLN A 309 -10.17 -18.66 15.94
N SER A 310 -10.94 -19.18 16.91
CA SER A 310 -12.17 -18.56 17.41
C SER A 310 -11.96 -17.11 17.89
N PHE A 311 -10.82 -16.83 18.54
CA PHE A 311 -10.43 -15.48 18.92
C PHE A 311 -10.15 -14.57 17.71
N ILE A 312 -9.46 -15.07 16.68
CA ILE A 312 -9.18 -14.28 15.46
C ILE A 312 -10.49 -13.93 14.74
N ASP A 313 -11.39 -14.90 14.67
CA ASP A 313 -12.71 -14.76 14.03
C ASP A 313 -13.65 -13.84 14.84
N GLY A 314 -13.30 -13.55 16.09
CA GLY A 314 -14.03 -12.63 16.97
C GLY A 314 -15.18 -13.28 17.74
N PHE A 315 -15.23 -14.61 17.82
CA PHE A 315 -16.27 -15.35 18.53
C PHE A 315 -15.94 -15.59 20.01
N ASN A 316 -14.68 -15.39 20.43
CA ASN A 316 -14.24 -15.61 21.81
C ASN A 316 -13.39 -14.44 22.32
N ASP A 317 -13.85 -13.75 23.37
CA ASP A 317 -13.14 -12.67 24.07
C ASP A 317 -12.63 -13.06 25.47
N GLU A 318 -12.91 -14.29 25.93
CA GLU A 318 -12.47 -14.85 27.21
C GLU A 318 -10.97 -14.64 27.49
N PRO A 319 -10.05 -14.78 26.52
CA PRO A 319 -8.63 -14.54 26.78
C PRO A 319 -8.31 -13.10 27.22
N LEU A 320 -9.10 -12.11 26.80
CA LEU A 320 -8.95 -10.72 27.25
C LEU A 320 -9.37 -10.56 28.70
N ILE A 321 -10.52 -11.15 29.06
CA ILE A 321 -11.09 -11.11 30.41
C ILE A 321 -10.13 -11.78 31.38
N ALA A 322 -9.70 -13.02 31.09
CA ALA A 322 -8.77 -13.77 31.93
C ALA A 322 -7.41 -13.04 32.12
N THR A 323 -6.89 -12.40 31.07
CA THR A 323 -5.64 -11.64 31.16
C THR A 323 -5.82 -10.37 32.00
N GLN A 324 -6.97 -9.70 31.89
CA GLN A 324 -7.31 -8.51 32.68
C GLN A 324 -7.45 -8.86 34.17
N GLU A 325 -8.13 -9.95 34.50
CA GLU A 325 -8.25 -10.45 35.88
C GLU A 325 -6.89 -10.81 36.46
N THR A 326 -6.05 -11.53 35.70
CA THR A 326 -4.67 -11.85 36.11
C THR A 326 -3.88 -10.58 36.43
N MET A 327 -4.00 -9.54 35.61
CA MET A 327 -3.34 -8.25 35.84
C MET A 327 -3.84 -7.59 37.13
N GLN A 328 -5.16 -7.57 37.36
CA GLN A 328 -5.77 -6.95 38.54
C GLN A 328 -5.40 -7.69 39.83
N LEU A 329 -5.48 -9.02 39.84
CA LEU A 329 -5.10 -9.86 40.97
C LEU A 329 -3.61 -9.71 41.30
N ALA A 330 -2.73 -9.75 40.28
CA ALA A 330 -1.30 -9.53 40.48
C ALA A 330 -1.02 -8.13 41.06
N SER A 331 -1.73 -7.10 40.59
CA SER A 331 -1.59 -5.74 41.11
C SER A 331 -2.08 -5.62 42.56
N ALA A 332 -3.19 -6.26 42.91
CA ALA A 332 -3.72 -6.29 44.27
C ALA A 332 -2.75 -6.98 45.24
N ASN A 333 -2.08 -8.05 44.77
CA ASN A 333 -1.07 -8.79 45.50
C ASN A 333 0.33 -8.15 45.44
N GLN A 334 0.46 -6.92 44.94
CA GLN A 334 1.73 -6.18 44.81
C GLN A 334 2.81 -6.89 43.95
N GLN A 335 2.40 -7.80 43.06
CA GLN A 335 3.25 -8.52 42.11
C GLN A 335 3.40 -7.72 40.82
N TYR A 336 4.06 -6.56 40.89
CA TYR A 336 4.10 -5.56 39.80
C TYR A 336 4.70 -6.08 38.49
N GLU A 337 5.69 -6.98 38.54
CA GLU A 337 6.27 -7.60 37.34
C GLU A 337 5.26 -8.48 36.60
N LEU A 338 4.49 -9.29 37.35
CA LEU A 338 3.44 -10.14 36.78
C LEU A 338 2.32 -9.27 36.20
N ALA A 339 1.88 -8.25 36.95
CA ALA A 339 0.89 -7.29 36.49
C ALA A 339 1.36 -6.55 35.22
N GLY A 340 2.64 -6.15 35.16
CA GLY A 340 3.26 -5.51 34.01
C GLY A 340 3.25 -6.39 32.76
N ARG A 341 3.60 -7.67 32.90
CA ARG A 341 3.54 -8.67 31.82
C ARG A 341 2.10 -8.86 31.33
N ALA A 342 1.14 -9.07 32.24
CA ALA A 342 -0.27 -9.24 31.90
C ALA A 342 -0.83 -8.01 31.18
N ARG A 343 -0.50 -6.79 31.65
CA ARG A 343 -0.85 -5.52 31.00
C ARG A 343 -0.35 -5.43 29.57
N ASP A 344 0.89 -5.82 29.32
CA ASP A 344 1.50 -5.69 28.00
C ASP A 344 1.00 -6.78 27.02
N THR A 345 0.70 -7.99 27.53
CA THR A 345 -0.08 -9.01 26.80
C THR A 345 -1.46 -8.49 26.43
N LEU A 346 -2.20 -7.95 27.40
CA LEU A 346 -3.55 -7.42 27.19
C LEU A 346 -3.56 -6.26 26.17
N LYS A 347 -2.58 -5.35 26.21
CA LYS A 347 -2.41 -4.30 25.19
C LYS A 347 -2.21 -4.88 23.79
N SER A 348 -1.49 -5.98 23.68
CA SER A 348 -1.21 -6.65 22.41
C SER A 348 -2.45 -7.38 21.88
N LEU A 349 -3.17 -8.12 22.74
CA LEU A 349 -4.44 -8.77 22.39
C LEU A 349 -5.52 -7.75 21.98
N ASN A 350 -5.70 -6.68 22.75
CA ASN A 350 -6.63 -5.59 22.39
C ASN A 350 -6.24 -4.87 21.08
N TYR A 351 -4.94 -4.75 20.80
CA TYR A 351 -4.50 -4.22 19.52
C TYR A 351 -4.82 -5.18 18.38
N ALA A 352 -4.59 -6.48 18.54
CA ALA A 352 -4.92 -7.50 17.57
C ALA A 352 -6.42 -7.52 17.26
N LEU A 353 -7.26 -7.65 18.30
CA LEU A 353 -8.72 -7.71 18.16
C LEU A 353 -9.25 -6.48 17.41
N ARG A 354 -8.88 -5.25 17.83
CA ARG A 354 -9.30 -4.03 17.12
C ARG A 354 -8.91 -4.04 15.64
N LYS A 355 -7.73 -4.55 15.30
CA LYS A 355 -7.26 -4.61 13.91
C LYS A 355 -8.02 -5.65 13.10
N LEU A 356 -8.29 -6.81 13.70
CA LEU A 356 -9.08 -7.89 13.10
C LEU A 356 -10.53 -7.45 12.90
N THR A 357 -11.19 -6.89 13.91
CA THR A 357 -12.56 -6.35 13.80
C THR A 357 -12.66 -5.28 12.71
N HIS A 358 -11.71 -4.35 12.64
CA HIS A 358 -11.70 -3.34 11.58
C HIS A 358 -11.54 -3.93 10.17
N LEU A 359 -10.74 -5.01 10.03
CA LEU A 359 -10.53 -5.69 8.77
C LEU A 359 -11.77 -6.51 8.38
N ALA A 360 -12.36 -7.23 9.34
CA ALA A 360 -13.58 -8.00 9.16
C ALA A 360 -14.75 -7.10 8.76
N ASP A 361 -14.98 -5.99 9.47
CA ASP A 361 -16.01 -5.00 9.13
C ASP A 361 -15.79 -4.45 7.72
N ALA A 362 -14.55 -4.09 7.35
CA ALA A 362 -14.27 -3.62 6.00
C ALA A 362 -14.57 -4.69 4.93
N ARG A 363 -14.25 -5.96 5.20
CA ARG A 363 -14.49 -7.08 4.28
C ARG A 363 -15.96 -7.48 4.16
N GLN A 364 -16.73 -7.32 5.21
CA GLN A 364 -18.16 -7.66 5.23
C GLN A 364 -19.02 -6.50 4.70
N THR A 365 -18.73 -5.27 5.14
CA THR A 365 -19.57 -4.11 4.88
C THR A 365 -19.30 -3.47 3.51
N TYR A 366 -18.06 -3.47 3.04
CA TYR A 366 -17.70 -2.70 1.83
C TYR A 366 -17.69 -3.56 0.57
N SER A 367 -18.89 -3.89 0.08
CA SER A 367 -19.09 -4.56 -1.21
C SER A 367 -20.22 -3.89 -1.98
N PHE A 368 -19.88 -2.94 -2.86
CA PHE A 368 -20.82 -2.10 -3.60
C PHE A 368 -20.13 -1.32 -4.72
N VAL A 369 -20.92 -0.66 -5.57
CA VAL A 369 -20.43 0.39 -6.46
C VAL A 369 -20.48 1.73 -5.74
N TYR A 370 -19.34 2.43 -5.71
CA TYR A 370 -19.22 3.79 -5.20
C TYR A 370 -19.11 4.79 -6.34
N ALA A 371 -20.10 5.67 -6.48
CA ALA A 371 -20.07 6.77 -7.44
C ALA A 371 -19.45 8.01 -6.80
N ALA A 372 -18.15 8.22 -7.03
CA ALA A 372 -17.47 9.43 -6.59
C ALA A 372 -17.85 10.59 -7.52
N LYS A 373 -18.55 11.59 -6.98
CA LYS A 373 -18.93 12.80 -7.73
C LYS A 373 -17.68 13.62 -8.07
N GLY A 374 -17.52 13.91 -9.35
CA GLY A 374 -16.44 14.79 -9.83
C GLY A 374 -16.75 16.26 -9.56
N TYR A 375 -15.76 17.05 -9.17
CA TYR A 375 -15.90 18.51 -9.09
C TYR A 375 -16.21 19.16 -10.45
N ASP A 376 -15.84 18.50 -11.54
CA ASP A 376 -16.01 18.92 -12.93
C ASP A 376 -17.24 18.28 -13.61
N GLY A 377 -18.16 17.70 -12.83
CA GLY A 377 -19.32 16.97 -13.33
C GLY A 377 -19.02 15.56 -13.86
N ARG A 378 -17.74 15.23 -14.09
CA ARG A 378 -17.31 13.90 -14.54
C ARG A 378 -17.09 12.98 -13.36
N SER A 379 -18.11 12.20 -13.04
CA SER A 379 -18.06 11.24 -11.93
C SER A 379 -17.32 9.95 -12.31
N ILE A 380 -16.77 9.26 -11.32
CA ILE A 380 -16.12 7.94 -11.50
C ILE A 380 -16.83 6.93 -10.61
N TRP A 381 -17.09 5.75 -11.16
CA TRP A 381 -17.64 4.62 -10.43
C TRP A 381 -16.53 3.64 -10.09
N TYR A 382 -16.44 3.27 -8.82
CA TYR A 382 -15.51 2.28 -8.31
C TYR A 382 -16.27 1.04 -7.89
N LEU A 383 -15.89 -0.12 -8.42
CA LEU A 383 -16.32 -1.39 -7.86
C LEU A 383 -15.49 -1.67 -6.62
N ILE A 384 -16.16 -1.65 -5.46
CA ILE A 384 -15.56 -1.99 -4.19
C ILE A 384 -16.09 -3.36 -3.77
N ARG A 385 -15.17 -4.28 -3.44
CA ARG A 385 -15.50 -5.64 -3.04
C ARG A 385 -14.65 -6.03 -1.84
N ARG A 386 -15.29 -6.41 -0.74
CA ARG A 386 -14.63 -6.77 0.53
C ARG A 386 -13.60 -5.71 0.99
N GLY A 387 -13.93 -4.44 0.78
CA GLY A 387 -13.08 -3.30 1.11
C GLY A 387 -12.02 -2.96 0.07
N GLU A 388 -11.90 -3.70 -1.02
CA GLU A 388 -10.90 -3.44 -2.06
C GLU A 388 -11.50 -2.77 -3.27
N VAL A 389 -10.72 -1.88 -3.89
CA VAL A 389 -11.05 -1.36 -5.22
C VAL A 389 -10.63 -2.41 -6.24
N VAL A 390 -11.61 -3.07 -6.86
CA VAL A 390 -11.38 -4.13 -7.85
C VAL A 390 -11.37 -3.57 -9.26
N ASP A 391 -12.26 -2.63 -9.54
CA ASP A 391 -12.40 -2.08 -10.89
C ASP A 391 -12.91 -0.63 -10.85
N VAL A 392 -12.74 0.08 -11.97
CA VAL A 392 -13.07 1.49 -12.12
C VAL A 392 -13.65 1.78 -13.49
N ALA A 393 -14.70 2.59 -13.54
CA ALA A 393 -15.31 3.03 -14.79
C ALA A 393 -15.70 4.51 -14.73
N ALA A 394 -15.69 5.19 -15.87
CA ALA A 394 -16.30 6.50 -15.98
C ALA A 394 -17.82 6.40 -15.72
N ALA A 395 -18.38 7.34 -14.96
CA ALA A 395 -19.82 7.39 -14.78
C ALA A 395 -20.50 7.75 -16.12
N PRO A 396 -21.59 7.07 -16.49
CA PRO A 396 -22.29 7.34 -17.73
C PRO A 396 -22.96 8.72 -17.67
N THR A 397 -22.71 9.56 -18.67
CA THR A 397 -23.30 10.91 -18.76
C THR A 397 -24.55 10.94 -19.63
N GLY A 398 -24.67 9.99 -20.57
CA GLY A 398 -25.85 9.83 -21.42
C GLY A 398 -26.30 8.38 -21.65
N PRO A 399 -27.40 8.19 -22.41
CA PRO A 399 -27.96 6.87 -22.68
C PRO A 399 -27.06 5.94 -23.51
N GLN A 400 -26.13 6.51 -24.27
CA GLN A 400 -25.15 5.76 -25.06
C GLN A 400 -24.02 5.24 -24.17
N ASP A 401 -23.41 6.11 -23.36
CA ASP A 401 -22.41 5.72 -22.36
C ASP A 401 -22.94 4.63 -21.42
N TYR A 402 -24.21 4.73 -20.98
CA TYR A 402 -24.82 3.71 -20.15
C TYR A 402 -24.96 2.37 -20.87
N ARG A 403 -25.28 2.37 -22.17
CA ARG A 403 -25.36 1.15 -23.00
C ARG A 403 -23.98 0.49 -23.14
N GLU A 404 -22.93 1.29 -23.33
CA GLU A 404 -21.54 0.81 -23.40
C GLU A 404 -21.03 0.28 -22.05
N LEU A 405 -21.47 0.88 -20.94
CA LEU A 405 -21.10 0.45 -19.59
C LEU A 405 -21.86 -0.81 -19.12
N LYS A 406 -23.01 -1.11 -19.71
CA LYS A 406 -23.90 -2.21 -19.27
C LYS A 406 -23.22 -3.60 -19.23
N PRO A 407 -22.41 -4.02 -20.21
CA PRO A 407 -21.69 -5.29 -20.14
C PRO A 407 -20.73 -5.35 -18.95
N LEU A 408 -20.02 -4.24 -18.66
CA LEU A 408 -19.13 -4.15 -17.50
C LEU A 408 -19.89 -4.27 -16.18
N LEU A 409 -21.06 -3.65 -16.07
CA LEU A 409 -21.90 -3.77 -14.87
C LEU A 409 -22.40 -5.20 -14.63
N GLN A 410 -22.64 -5.98 -15.71
CA GLN A 410 -22.97 -7.41 -15.58
C GLN A 410 -21.79 -8.21 -15.03
N ILE A 411 -20.57 -7.93 -15.49
CA ILE A 411 -19.34 -8.52 -14.96
C ILE A 411 -19.20 -8.16 -13.47
N TRP A 412 -19.40 -6.89 -13.10
CA TRP A 412 -19.35 -6.42 -11.72
C TRP A 412 -20.39 -7.10 -10.83
N GLY A 413 -21.61 -7.33 -11.33
CA GLY A 413 -22.65 -8.09 -10.64
C GLY A 413 -22.20 -9.50 -10.29
N GLY A 414 -21.60 -10.22 -11.25
CA GLY A 414 -21.05 -11.55 -11.01
C GLY A 414 -19.89 -11.57 -10.01
N GLN A 415 -19.06 -10.52 -9.96
CA GLN A 415 -17.94 -10.41 -9.04
C GLN A 415 -18.36 -10.17 -7.58
N LEU A 416 -19.48 -9.48 -7.34
CA LEU A 416 -20.00 -9.26 -5.98
C LEU A 416 -20.66 -10.51 -5.36
N GLY A 417 -20.80 -11.60 -6.11
CA GLY A 417 -21.30 -12.87 -5.61
C GLY A 417 -20.41 -13.49 -4.52
N PRO A 418 -20.95 -14.46 -3.74
CA PRO A 418 -20.24 -15.14 -2.68
C PRO A 418 -19.18 -16.09 -3.25
N ARG A 419 -18.04 -15.57 -3.70
CA ARG A 419 -16.90 -16.39 -4.07
C ARG A 419 -16.13 -16.77 -2.81
N GLN A 420 -16.14 -18.07 -2.48
CA GLN A 420 -15.20 -18.66 -1.53
C GLN A 420 -13.78 -18.50 -2.08
N THR A 421 -13.06 -17.50 -1.61
CA THR A 421 -11.61 -17.47 -1.73
C THR A 421 -11.10 -17.10 -0.35
N THR A 422 -10.52 -18.11 0.29
CA THR A 422 -9.85 -18.08 1.60
C THR A 422 -8.43 -17.52 1.51
N PHE A 423 -7.95 -17.12 0.31
CA PHE A 423 -6.57 -16.71 0.10
C PHE A 423 -6.42 -15.52 -0.85
N ALA A 424 -5.36 -14.74 -0.56
CA ALA A 424 -4.78 -13.59 -1.25
C ALA A 424 -5.70 -12.80 -2.20
N SER A 425 -6.08 -11.60 -1.76
CA SER A 425 -6.76 -10.66 -2.64
C SER A 425 -5.79 -10.00 -3.62
N GLU A 426 -6.33 -9.55 -4.77
CA GLU A 426 -5.52 -8.94 -5.84
C GLU A 426 -5.01 -7.55 -5.45
N HIS A 427 -5.76 -6.78 -4.66
CA HIS A 427 -5.44 -5.38 -4.32
C HIS A 427 -5.52 -5.06 -2.82
N PRO A 428 -4.81 -5.81 -1.96
CA PRO A 428 -4.94 -5.75 -0.49
C PRO A 428 -4.59 -4.37 0.09
N HIS A 429 -3.80 -3.58 -0.62
CA HIS A 429 -3.35 -2.26 -0.17
C HIS A 429 -4.46 -1.19 -0.20
N THR A 430 -5.47 -1.39 -1.04
CA THR A 430 -6.60 -0.47 -1.19
C THR A 430 -7.58 -0.55 -0.02
N ILE A 431 -7.64 -1.69 0.70
CA ILE A 431 -8.48 -1.88 1.90
C ILE A 431 -8.32 -0.73 2.89
N SER A 432 -7.07 -0.36 3.16
CA SER A 432 -6.77 0.68 4.14
C SER A 432 -7.31 2.06 3.73
N VAL A 433 -7.31 2.36 2.43
CA VAL A 433 -7.84 3.60 1.85
C VAL A 433 -9.35 3.59 1.94
N VAL A 434 -10.01 2.54 1.44
CA VAL A 434 -11.47 2.39 1.46
C VAL A 434 -12.02 2.45 2.89
N ALA A 435 -11.43 1.67 3.80
CA ALA A 435 -11.88 1.62 5.19
C ALA A 435 -11.68 2.96 5.92
N SER A 436 -10.55 3.64 5.68
CA SER A 436 -10.33 5.00 6.22
C SER A 436 -11.30 6.02 5.62
N TRP A 437 -11.59 5.91 4.31
CA TRP A 437 -12.48 6.81 3.59
C TRP A 437 -13.90 6.78 4.15
N PHE A 438 -14.52 5.60 4.19
CA PHE A 438 -15.90 5.47 4.62
C PHE A 438 -16.10 5.61 6.12
N ARG A 439 -15.06 5.36 6.94
CA ARG A 439 -15.08 5.73 8.36
C ARG A 439 -15.19 7.24 8.55
N LYS A 440 -14.45 8.04 7.75
CA LYS A 440 -14.47 9.50 7.82
C LYS A 440 -15.68 10.13 7.10
N HIS A 441 -16.20 9.46 6.08
CA HIS A 441 -17.30 9.96 5.24
C HIS A 441 -18.51 9.02 5.30
N ARG A 442 -19.10 8.84 6.49
CA ARG A 442 -20.22 7.90 6.70
C ARG A 442 -21.45 8.21 5.84
N GLN A 443 -21.63 9.45 5.40
CA GLN A 443 -22.73 9.84 4.51
C GLN A 443 -22.54 9.31 3.07
N GLU A 444 -21.30 9.17 2.61
CA GLU A 444 -20.98 8.62 1.27
C GLU A 444 -21.41 7.16 1.14
N LEU A 445 -21.39 6.38 2.24
CA LEU A 445 -21.90 5.00 2.26
C LEU A 445 -23.38 4.93 1.84
N LYS A 446 -24.19 5.93 2.22
CA LYS A 446 -25.62 5.99 1.84
C LYS A 446 -25.82 6.22 0.34
N GLN A 447 -24.80 6.66 -0.37
CA GLN A 447 -24.86 6.97 -1.80
C GLN A 447 -24.41 5.81 -2.70
N THR A 448 -23.89 4.74 -2.10
CA THR A 448 -23.48 3.50 -2.78
C THR A 448 -24.67 2.70 -3.30
N PHE A 449 -24.43 1.79 -4.24
CA PHE A 449 -25.47 0.95 -4.83
C PHE A 449 -24.92 -0.38 -5.33
N ALA A 450 -25.79 -1.38 -5.45
CA ALA A 450 -25.46 -2.63 -6.13
C ALA A 450 -25.44 -2.44 -7.66
N PRO A 451 -24.59 -3.16 -8.42
CA PRO A 451 -24.52 -3.08 -9.89
C PRO A 451 -25.89 -3.20 -10.57
N ASP A 452 -26.78 -4.08 -10.09
CA ASP A 452 -28.12 -4.27 -10.64
C ASP A 452 -29.02 -3.04 -10.51
N SER A 453 -28.75 -2.19 -9.51
CA SER A 453 -29.47 -0.94 -9.28
C SER A 453 -28.86 0.26 -10.02
N ALA A 454 -27.75 0.07 -10.75
CA ALA A 454 -27.05 1.12 -11.48
C ALA A 454 -27.97 1.88 -12.45
N GLY A 455 -28.89 1.19 -13.13
CA GLY A 455 -29.82 1.82 -14.07
C GLY A 455 -30.84 2.76 -13.42
N ARG A 456 -31.24 2.50 -12.16
CA ARG A 456 -32.07 3.44 -11.38
C ARG A 456 -31.25 4.66 -10.95
N LYS A 457 -30.01 4.43 -10.50
CA LYS A 457 -29.11 5.50 -10.06
C LYS A 457 -28.69 6.44 -11.19
N TYR A 458 -28.33 5.89 -12.36
CA TYR A 458 -28.05 6.64 -13.58
C TYR A 458 -29.22 7.57 -13.93
N ARG A 459 -30.46 7.05 -14.01
CA ARG A 459 -31.65 7.86 -14.33
C ARG A 459 -31.94 8.96 -13.33
N HIS A 460 -31.63 8.74 -12.05
CA HIS A 460 -31.75 9.78 -11.02
C HIS A 460 -30.68 10.87 -11.20
N LEU A 461 -29.42 10.48 -11.40
CA LEU A 461 -28.30 11.42 -11.59
C LEU A 461 -28.45 12.22 -12.89
N SER A 462 -28.91 11.60 -13.98
CA SER A 462 -29.14 12.27 -15.26
C SER A 462 -30.29 13.28 -15.20
N ARG A 463 -31.36 12.99 -14.44
CA ARG A 463 -32.48 13.91 -14.23
C ARG A 463 -32.08 15.14 -13.42
N VAL A 464 -31.32 14.96 -12.34
CA VAL A 464 -30.80 16.07 -11.52
C VAL A 464 -29.86 16.95 -12.35
N ALA A 465 -28.97 16.37 -13.15
CA ALA A 465 -28.07 17.12 -14.04
C ALA A 465 -28.77 17.83 -15.22
N SER A 466 -30.03 17.50 -15.52
CA SER A 466 -30.84 18.16 -16.56
C SER A 466 -31.76 19.26 -16.01
N SER A 467 -31.77 19.47 -14.68
CA SER A 467 -32.63 20.44 -13.98
C SER A 467 -31.83 21.53 -13.24
N GLU A 468 -30.50 21.48 -13.32
CA GLU A 468 -29.55 22.57 -13.03
C GLU A 468 -29.05 23.14 -14.36
#